data_AF-A0A2P8KNV3-F1
#
_entry.id   AF-A0A2P8KNV3-F1
#
_cell.length_a   1.000
_cell.length_b   1.000
_cell.length_c   1.000
_cell.angle_alpha   90.00
_cell.angle_beta   90.00
_cell.angle_gamma   90.00
#
_symmetry.space_group_name_H-M   'P 1'
#
loop_
_entity.id
_entity.type
_entity.pdbx_description
1 polymer ?
#
loop_
_entity_poly.entity_id
_entity_poly.type
_entity_poly.pdbx_seq_one_letter_code
_entity_poly.pdbx_strand_id
1 'polypeptide(L)'
;MFDHGMPVTMAANQLAIDGSPLLAYIVATTAAEAGTLTVTPREVPALLKLRLSEPDTSQVSAFDDMPGTIKVGRKSMTFAGSNCGGILQASFRKLFDDGASLTDGQFWADIAQWDGRDIRSLPYHDKLVTLYKMLGEGWHLEFVLEMEGREILRGNFNGNDPQHGYVGALNTLFAYSMRARAIATHMNEVIAFRSDVSFTKEEHRALGDAVEVFDLKRVHGREEQISNPRCRLVAAAAALDDLLKRTSTPAEVMISSEDRELIKIFNQFISLPPVEVWLKAVVPKIISNRRLRNDPRKDQNEKRELRIEFEPADGYQCMVRYGSSTKVT
;
A
#
# COMPACT_ATOMS: atom_id res chain seq x y z
N MET A 1 -21.16 35.98 -20.40
CA MET A 1 -19.80 35.47 -20.66
C MET A 1 -19.26 34.95 -19.34
N PHE A 2 -18.61 33.80 -19.34
CA PHE A 2 -18.22 33.08 -18.12
C PHE A 2 -17.07 33.78 -17.41
N ASP A 3 -17.17 34.04 -16.10
CA ASP A 3 -16.07 34.67 -15.37
C ASP A 3 -14.94 33.67 -15.09
N HIS A 4 -15.27 32.44 -14.71
CA HIS A 4 -14.28 31.43 -14.27
C HIS A 4 -14.29 30.14 -15.08
N GLY A 5 -14.85 30.16 -16.30
CA GLY A 5 -15.02 28.91 -17.07
C GLY A 5 -16.02 27.95 -16.41
N MET A 6 -16.90 28.46 -15.55
CA MET A 6 -17.98 27.69 -14.92
C MET A 6 -19.30 27.84 -15.69
N PRO A 7 -20.17 26.82 -15.71
CA PRO A 7 -21.50 26.95 -16.29
C PRO A 7 -22.29 28.08 -15.64
N VAL A 8 -23.13 28.75 -16.43
CA VAL A 8 -24.11 29.72 -15.92
C VAL A 8 -25.47 29.06 -16.05
N THR A 9 -26.14 28.90 -14.91
CA THR A 9 -27.48 28.32 -14.83
C THR A 9 -28.48 29.41 -14.44
N MET A 10 -29.60 29.47 -15.15
CA MET A 10 -30.73 30.35 -14.83
C MET A 10 -32.05 29.59 -14.91
N ALA A 11 -33.02 30.01 -14.12
CA ALA A 11 -34.35 29.42 -14.16
C ALA A 11 -35.05 29.82 -15.47
N ALA A 12 -35.77 28.89 -16.08
CA ALA A 12 -36.39 29.12 -17.39
C ALA A 12 -37.49 30.20 -17.36
N ASN A 13 -38.11 30.43 -16.20
CA ASN A 13 -39.06 31.52 -15.98
C ASN A 13 -38.41 32.92 -16.00
N GLN A 14 -37.07 33.01 -16.02
CA GLN A 14 -36.31 34.26 -16.15
C GLN A 14 -35.90 34.52 -17.61
N LEU A 15 -36.29 33.67 -18.56
CA LEU A 15 -35.92 33.78 -19.97
C LEU A 15 -36.99 34.50 -20.79
N ALA A 16 -36.58 35.52 -21.53
CA ALA A 16 -37.34 36.05 -22.66
C ALA A 16 -36.73 35.48 -23.95
N ILE A 17 -37.53 34.77 -24.74
CA ILE A 17 -37.10 34.24 -26.04
C ILE A 17 -37.73 35.08 -27.15
N ASP A 18 -36.87 35.64 -28.00
CA ASP A 18 -37.26 36.38 -29.20
C ASP A 18 -36.65 35.72 -30.45
N GLY A 19 -37.29 35.89 -31.61
CA GLY A 19 -36.81 35.42 -32.90
C GLY A 19 -37.05 33.93 -33.22
N SER A 20 -37.65 33.14 -32.33
CA SER A 20 -38.03 31.74 -32.59
C SER A 20 -39.37 31.36 -31.95
N PRO A 21 -40.46 31.30 -32.74
CA PRO A 21 -41.78 30.90 -32.24
C PRO A 21 -41.80 29.51 -31.61
N LEU A 22 -40.98 28.59 -32.13
CA LEU A 22 -40.87 27.22 -31.61
C LEU A 22 -40.22 27.19 -30.22
N LEU A 23 -39.12 27.91 -30.02
CA LEU A 23 -38.45 27.96 -28.71
C LEU A 23 -39.30 28.70 -27.68
N ALA A 24 -40.00 29.77 -28.08
CA ALA A 24 -40.94 30.47 -27.23
C ALA A 24 -42.08 29.55 -26.76
N TYR A 25 -42.65 28.75 -27.68
CA TYR A 25 -43.67 27.77 -27.36
C TYR A 25 -43.17 26.69 -26.40
N ILE A 26 -41.97 26.13 -26.65
CA ILE A 26 -41.37 25.12 -25.77
C ILE A 26 -41.19 25.68 -24.36
N VAL A 27 -40.56 26.84 -24.20
CA VAL A 27 -40.35 27.42 -22.86
C VAL A 27 -41.67 27.76 -22.16
N ALA A 28 -42.66 28.27 -22.89
CA ALA A 28 -43.98 28.55 -22.34
C ALA A 28 -44.76 27.29 -21.89
N THR A 29 -44.56 26.15 -22.58
CA THR A 29 -45.34 24.92 -22.33
C THR A 29 -44.64 23.88 -21.46
N THR A 30 -43.30 23.83 -21.46
CA THR A 30 -42.53 22.81 -20.72
C THR A 30 -41.74 23.38 -19.54
N ALA A 31 -41.47 24.70 -19.51
CA ALA A 31 -40.55 25.28 -18.54
C ALA A 31 -41.23 26.09 -17.42
N ALA A 32 -42.56 26.14 -17.40
CA ALA A 32 -43.36 26.97 -16.50
C ALA A 32 -43.23 26.62 -15.01
N GLU A 33 -42.77 25.41 -14.63
CA GLU A 33 -42.69 25.01 -13.22
C GLU A 33 -41.30 24.55 -12.73
N ALA A 34 -40.33 24.17 -13.59
CA ALA A 34 -39.03 23.66 -13.12
C ALA A 34 -37.85 23.68 -14.13
N GLY A 35 -37.98 24.34 -15.29
CA GLY A 35 -36.92 24.31 -16.31
C GLY A 35 -35.68 25.13 -15.94
N THR A 36 -34.49 24.71 -16.37
CA THR A 36 -33.25 25.49 -16.26
C THR A 36 -32.57 25.64 -17.63
N LEU A 37 -32.02 26.83 -17.90
CA LEU A 37 -31.06 27.05 -18.98
C LEU A 37 -29.66 27.02 -18.39
N THR A 38 -28.85 26.08 -18.86
CA THR A 38 -27.43 26.00 -18.52
C THR A 38 -26.61 26.30 -19.76
N VAL A 39 -25.82 27.37 -19.72
CA VAL A 39 -24.82 27.65 -20.76
C VAL A 39 -23.47 27.18 -20.23
N THR A 40 -22.80 26.29 -20.96
CA THR A 40 -21.49 25.76 -20.57
C THR A 40 -20.38 26.36 -21.45
N PRO A 41 -19.24 26.79 -20.86
CA PRO A 41 -18.09 27.19 -21.64
C PRO A 41 -17.54 26.02 -22.45
N ARG A 42 -16.96 26.33 -23.61
CA ARG A 42 -16.28 25.35 -24.45
C ARG A 42 -15.10 24.74 -23.69
N GLU A 43 -15.01 23.42 -23.72
CA GLU A 43 -13.85 22.67 -23.25
C GLU A 43 -12.81 22.60 -24.37
N VAL A 44 -11.56 22.91 -24.02
CA VAL A 44 -10.41 22.80 -24.91
C VAL A 44 -9.52 21.67 -24.40
N PRO A 45 -9.18 20.66 -25.24
CA PRO A 45 -8.25 19.61 -24.85
C PRO A 45 -6.90 20.18 -24.40
N ALA A 46 -6.36 19.63 -23.32
CA ALA A 46 -5.08 20.02 -22.76
C ALA A 46 -4.33 18.80 -22.22
N LEU A 47 -3.02 18.95 -22.06
CA LEU A 47 -2.13 17.91 -21.56
C LEU A 47 -1.30 18.45 -20.40
N LEU A 48 -1.38 17.81 -19.24
CA LEU A 48 -0.54 18.11 -18.10
C LEU A 48 0.62 17.12 -18.08
N LYS A 49 1.80 17.58 -18.49
CA LYS A 49 3.03 16.80 -18.43
C LYS A 49 3.57 16.78 -17.01
N LEU A 50 3.98 15.60 -16.55
CA LEU A 50 4.41 15.38 -15.17
C LEU A 50 5.83 14.79 -15.14
N ARG A 51 6.68 15.29 -14.25
CA ARG A 51 7.99 14.71 -13.96
C ARG A 51 8.34 14.85 -12.50
N LEU A 52 9.09 13.88 -11.98
CA LEU A 52 9.64 13.91 -10.64
C LEU A 52 11.11 14.33 -10.71
N SER A 53 11.54 15.24 -9.83
CA SER A 53 12.94 15.65 -9.71
C SER A 53 13.45 15.48 -8.29
N GLU A 54 14.67 14.95 -8.15
CA GLU A 54 15.38 14.88 -6.88
C GLU A 54 16.15 16.20 -6.67
N PRO A 55 15.88 16.96 -5.60
CA PRO A 55 16.47 18.29 -5.40
C PRO A 55 18.01 18.30 -5.36
N ASP A 56 18.61 17.28 -4.74
CA ASP A 56 20.05 17.28 -4.44
C ASP A 56 20.91 16.73 -5.58
N THR A 57 20.42 15.74 -6.32
CA THR A 57 21.20 15.05 -7.36
C THR A 57 20.85 15.48 -8.77
N SER A 58 19.78 16.28 -8.93
CA SER A 58 19.18 16.61 -10.23
C SER A 58 18.73 15.38 -11.04
N GLN A 59 18.54 14.23 -10.40
CA GLN A 59 17.90 13.08 -11.05
C GLN A 59 16.46 13.41 -11.42
N VAL A 60 16.04 12.92 -12.59
CA VAL A 60 14.68 13.13 -13.11
C VAL A 60 14.08 11.79 -13.47
N SER A 61 12.82 11.60 -13.08
CA SER A 61 12.00 10.46 -13.49
C SER A 61 10.75 10.99 -14.18
N ALA A 62 10.55 10.59 -15.44
CA ALA A 62 9.34 10.95 -16.17
C ALA A 62 8.12 10.21 -15.58
N PHE A 63 6.99 10.91 -15.48
CA PHE A 63 5.70 10.29 -15.19
C PHE A 63 4.80 10.42 -16.42
N ASP A 64 3.74 9.62 -16.49
CA ASP A 64 2.81 9.67 -17.61
C ASP A 64 2.11 11.03 -17.69
N ASP A 65 1.98 11.56 -18.90
CA ASP A 65 1.20 12.77 -19.16
C ASP A 65 -0.27 12.55 -18.82
N MET A 66 -0.89 13.57 -18.22
CA MET A 66 -2.29 13.54 -17.79
C MET A 66 -3.16 14.31 -18.80
N PRO A 67 -3.95 13.62 -19.63
CA PRO A 67 -4.90 14.28 -20.50
C PRO A 67 -6.02 14.93 -19.68
N GLY A 68 -6.49 16.07 -20.15
CA GLY A 68 -7.56 16.82 -19.50
C GLY A 68 -8.19 17.86 -20.41
N THR A 69 -8.97 18.73 -19.80
CA THR A 69 -9.62 19.85 -20.49
C THR A 69 -9.42 21.14 -19.73
N ILE A 70 -9.45 22.24 -20.48
CA ILE A 70 -9.46 23.60 -19.96
C ILE A 70 -10.78 24.25 -20.29
N LYS A 71 -11.35 24.95 -19.29
CA LYS A 71 -12.44 25.91 -19.49
C LYS A 71 -11.91 27.30 -19.25
N VAL A 72 -12.09 28.17 -20.23
CA VAL A 72 -11.61 29.56 -20.18
C VAL A 72 -12.76 30.50 -19.87
N GLY A 73 -12.62 31.26 -18.79
CA GLY A 73 -13.50 32.39 -18.44
C GLY A 73 -12.85 33.73 -18.76
N ARG A 74 -13.47 34.83 -18.32
CA ARG A 74 -12.93 36.20 -18.43
C ARG A 74 -11.83 36.47 -17.42
N LYS A 75 -11.94 35.90 -16.22
CA LYS A 75 -11.07 36.18 -15.08
C LYS A 75 -10.09 35.04 -14.78
N SER A 76 -10.42 33.82 -15.20
CA SER A 76 -9.58 32.65 -14.95
C SER A 76 -9.79 31.55 -15.96
N MET A 77 -8.86 30.60 -15.97
CA MET A 77 -9.04 29.28 -16.56
C MET A 77 -9.01 28.18 -15.50
N THR A 78 -9.75 27.10 -15.74
CA THR A 78 -9.74 25.89 -14.90
C THR A 78 -9.28 24.71 -15.72
N PHE A 79 -8.34 23.94 -15.18
CA PHE A 79 -7.94 22.64 -15.71
C PHE A 79 -8.56 21.52 -14.87
N ALA A 80 -8.98 20.45 -15.54
CA ALA A 80 -9.29 19.18 -14.92
C ALA A 80 -8.76 18.04 -15.80
N GLY A 81 -7.98 17.14 -15.21
CA GLY A 81 -7.38 16.02 -15.91
C GLY A 81 -7.33 14.77 -15.04
N SER A 82 -7.16 13.62 -15.70
CA SER A 82 -7.02 12.35 -15.01
C SER A 82 -6.10 11.40 -15.75
N ASN A 83 -5.45 10.52 -15.01
CA ASN A 83 -4.59 9.47 -15.53
C ASN A 83 -4.77 8.20 -14.69
N CYS A 84 -4.06 7.11 -15.02
CA CYS A 84 -4.13 5.83 -14.33
C CYS A 84 -5.58 5.32 -14.24
N GLY A 85 -6.31 5.35 -15.37
CA GLY A 85 -7.70 4.90 -15.42
C GLY A 85 -8.68 5.75 -14.61
N GLY A 86 -8.33 7.01 -14.31
CA GLY A 86 -9.16 7.92 -13.51
C GLY A 86 -8.82 7.92 -12.02
N ILE A 87 -7.83 7.14 -11.57
CA ILE A 87 -7.41 7.09 -10.17
C ILE A 87 -6.63 8.35 -9.82
N LEU A 88 -5.65 8.74 -10.63
CA LEU A 88 -4.87 9.94 -10.39
C LEU A 88 -5.54 11.14 -11.05
N GLN A 89 -5.85 12.17 -10.28
CA GLN A 89 -6.59 13.34 -10.76
C GLN A 89 -5.87 14.62 -10.37
N ALA A 90 -5.99 15.62 -11.25
CA ALA A 90 -5.51 16.96 -10.97
C ALA A 90 -6.54 18.00 -11.44
N SER A 91 -6.72 19.03 -10.62
CA SER A 91 -7.51 20.20 -10.99
C SER A 91 -6.92 21.45 -10.38
N PHE A 92 -6.97 22.56 -11.10
CA PHE A 92 -6.53 23.85 -10.57
C PHE A 92 -7.16 24.99 -11.35
N ARG A 93 -7.15 26.18 -10.74
CA ARG A 93 -7.58 27.42 -11.35
C ARG A 93 -6.41 28.39 -11.46
N LYS A 94 -6.22 28.98 -12.64
CA LYS A 94 -5.27 30.07 -12.87
C LYS A 94 -6.02 31.36 -13.15
N LEU A 95 -5.79 32.37 -12.32
CA LEU A 95 -6.29 33.73 -12.52
C LEU A 95 -5.49 34.44 -13.63
N PHE A 96 -6.13 35.40 -14.30
CA PHE A 96 -5.52 36.22 -15.34
C PHE A 96 -5.03 37.60 -14.86
N ASP A 97 -5.03 37.86 -13.55
CA ASP A 97 -4.57 39.12 -12.97
C ASP A 97 -3.03 39.21 -12.92
N ASP A 98 -2.52 40.42 -12.65
CA ASP A 98 -1.08 40.76 -12.65
C ASP A 98 -0.24 40.01 -11.58
N GLY A 99 -0.88 39.17 -10.77
CA GLY A 99 -0.25 38.28 -9.78
C GLY A 99 -0.44 36.79 -10.07
N ALA A 100 -0.80 36.43 -11.31
CA ALA A 100 -1.16 35.08 -11.80
C ALA A 100 -0.64 33.92 -10.94
N SER A 101 -1.43 33.54 -9.94
CA SER A 101 -1.17 32.42 -9.06
C SER A 101 -2.10 31.27 -9.35
N LEU A 102 -1.62 30.05 -9.08
CA LEU A 102 -2.48 28.89 -9.04
C LEU A 102 -3.29 28.94 -7.75
N THR A 103 -4.59 28.78 -7.91
CA THR A 103 -5.57 28.73 -6.82
C THR A 103 -6.34 27.43 -6.92
N ASP A 104 -6.85 26.95 -5.79
CA ASP A 104 -7.68 25.73 -5.71
C ASP A 104 -7.01 24.50 -6.35
N GLY A 105 -5.68 24.40 -6.23
CA GLY A 105 -4.91 23.28 -6.76
C GLY A 105 -5.13 22.00 -5.97
N GLN A 106 -5.56 20.95 -6.65
CA GLN A 106 -5.75 19.62 -6.10
C GLN A 106 -5.02 18.60 -6.97
N PHE A 107 -4.28 17.70 -6.32
CA PHE A 107 -3.64 16.55 -6.93
C PHE A 107 -3.83 15.36 -5.99
N TRP A 108 -4.68 14.40 -6.38
CA TRP A 108 -5.10 13.33 -5.49
C TRP A 108 -5.28 11.99 -6.22
N ALA A 109 -5.27 10.92 -5.44
CA ALA A 109 -5.55 9.57 -5.90
C ALA A 109 -6.90 9.10 -5.34
N ASP A 110 -7.88 8.85 -6.20
CA ASP A 110 -9.17 8.26 -5.86
C ASP A 110 -9.06 6.73 -5.76
N ILE A 111 -8.41 6.29 -4.68
CA ILE A 111 -8.16 4.87 -4.40
C ILE A 111 -9.43 4.09 -4.02
N ALA A 112 -10.56 4.75 -3.77
CA ALA A 112 -11.84 4.09 -3.52
C ALA A 112 -12.32 3.27 -4.73
N GLN A 113 -11.84 3.60 -5.94
CA GLN A 113 -12.09 2.81 -7.16
C GLN A 113 -11.56 1.36 -7.09
N TRP A 114 -10.70 1.06 -6.12
CA TRP A 114 -10.17 -0.28 -5.86
C TRP A 114 -10.97 -1.07 -4.83
N ASP A 115 -11.96 -0.47 -4.17
CA ASP A 115 -12.71 -1.14 -3.12
C ASP A 115 -13.36 -2.44 -3.60
N GLY A 116 -13.19 -3.50 -2.82
CA GLY A 116 -13.70 -4.83 -3.15
C GLY A 116 -12.87 -5.62 -4.18
N ARG A 117 -11.89 -5.00 -4.85
CA ARG A 117 -11.03 -5.69 -5.81
C ARG A 117 -9.96 -6.52 -5.11
N ASP A 118 -9.55 -7.61 -5.72
CA ASP A 118 -8.40 -8.40 -5.26
C ASP A 118 -7.13 -7.56 -5.34
N ILE A 119 -6.46 -7.42 -4.19
CA ILE A 119 -5.23 -6.63 -4.04
C ILE A 119 -4.11 -7.04 -5.00
N ARG A 120 -4.11 -8.28 -5.49
CA ARG A 120 -3.12 -8.79 -6.46
C ARG A 120 -3.25 -8.18 -7.84
N SER A 121 -4.42 -7.62 -8.15
CA SER A 121 -4.85 -7.19 -9.49
C SER A 121 -5.25 -5.71 -9.57
N LEU A 122 -4.79 -4.89 -8.62
CA LEU A 122 -5.10 -3.46 -8.60
C LEU A 122 -4.46 -2.73 -9.80
N PRO A 123 -5.25 -2.07 -10.67
CA PRO A 123 -4.71 -1.41 -11.85
C PRO A 123 -3.84 -0.21 -11.47
N TYR A 124 -2.70 -0.05 -12.14
CA TYR A 124 -1.74 1.05 -11.92
C TYR A 124 -1.11 1.11 -10.50
N HIS A 125 -1.30 0.06 -9.69
CA HIS A 125 -0.83 0.02 -8.30
C HIS A 125 0.68 0.26 -8.17
N ASP A 126 1.50 -0.49 -8.90
CA ASP A 126 2.97 -0.37 -8.83
C ASP A 126 3.43 1.04 -9.23
N LYS A 127 2.79 1.65 -10.23
CA LYS A 127 3.09 3.01 -10.69
C LYS A 127 2.79 4.06 -9.61
N LEU A 128 1.65 3.92 -8.93
CA LEU A 128 1.26 4.83 -7.85
C LEU A 128 2.11 4.64 -6.59
N VAL A 129 2.47 3.40 -6.26
CA VAL A 129 3.42 3.09 -5.18
C VAL A 129 4.74 3.82 -5.42
N THR A 130 5.30 3.72 -6.63
CA THR A 130 6.55 4.42 -6.99
C THR A 130 6.39 5.94 -6.87
N LEU A 131 5.32 6.52 -7.41
CA LEU A 131 5.05 7.96 -7.34
C LEU A 131 5.05 8.46 -5.90
N TYR A 132 4.22 7.87 -5.03
CA TYR A 132 4.07 8.33 -3.66
C TYR A 132 5.26 7.98 -2.76
N LYS A 133 6.00 6.92 -3.08
CA LYS A 133 7.28 6.63 -2.43
C LYS A 133 8.28 7.76 -2.71
N MET A 134 8.47 8.12 -3.98
CA MET A 134 9.42 9.18 -4.36
C MET A 134 9.01 10.53 -3.77
N LEU A 135 7.73 10.88 -3.80
CA LEU A 135 7.22 12.09 -3.14
C LEU A 135 7.48 12.09 -1.62
N GLY A 136 7.26 10.96 -0.96
CA GLY A 136 7.55 10.80 0.47
C GLY A 136 9.04 10.76 0.82
N GLU A 137 9.91 10.54 -0.17
CA GLU A 137 11.37 10.66 -0.05
C GLU A 137 11.86 12.09 -0.33
N GLY A 138 10.96 13.03 -0.63
CA GLY A 138 11.27 14.44 -0.84
C GLY A 138 11.49 14.86 -2.29
N TRP A 139 11.14 14.00 -3.25
CA TRP A 139 11.16 14.40 -4.66
C TRP A 139 10.07 15.45 -4.93
N HIS A 140 10.36 16.35 -5.86
CA HIS A 140 9.41 17.36 -6.33
C HIS A 140 8.64 16.84 -7.54
N LEU A 141 7.32 17.01 -7.54
CA LEU A 141 6.49 16.84 -8.73
C LEU A 141 6.48 18.15 -9.51
N GLU A 142 7.13 18.17 -10.65
CA GLU A 142 7.08 19.29 -11.58
C GLU A 142 6.06 19.02 -12.67
N PHE A 143 5.37 20.07 -13.10
CA PHE A 143 4.34 19.96 -14.12
C PHE A 143 4.38 21.10 -15.13
N VAL A 144 3.98 20.78 -16.36
CA VAL A 144 3.79 21.72 -17.45
C VAL A 144 2.43 21.44 -18.08
N LEU A 145 1.57 22.46 -18.11
CA LEU A 145 0.30 22.39 -18.80
C LEU A 145 0.47 22.91 -20.23
N GLU A 146 0.09 22.08 -21.19
CA GLU A 146 0.09 22.40 -22.62
C GLU A 146 -1.33 22.45 -23.18
N MET A 147 -1.55 23.45 -24.05
CA MET A 147 -2.77 23.59 -24.84
C MET A 147 -2.34 23.84 -26.30
N GLU A 148 -2.85 23.02 -27.22
CA GLU A 148 -2.49 23.11 -28.66
C GLU A 148 -0.96 23.09 -28.90
N GLY A 149 -0.22 22.32 -28.10
CA GLY A 149 1.25 22.20 -28.19
C GLY A 149 2.04 23.39 -27.62
N ARG A 150 1.39 24.33 -26.93
CA ARG A 150 2.04 25.47 -26.29
C ARG A 150 1.96 25.36 -24.77
N GLU A 151 3.08 25.62 -24.10
CA GLU A 151 3.12 25.76 -22.65
C GLU A 151 2.34 27.01 -22.22
N ILE A 152 1.36 26.81 -21.33
CA ILE A 152 0.50 27.89 -20.79
C ILE A 152 0.68 28.08 -19.28
N LEU A 153 1.26 27.09 -18.61
CA LEU A 153 1.53 27.11 -17.19
C LEU A 153 2.61 26.08 -16.85
N ARG A 154 3.44 26.42 -15.87
CA ARG A 154 4.40 25.53 -15.23
C ARG A 154 4.34 25.72 -13.73
N GLY A 155 4.57 24.65 -12.99
CA GLY A 155 4.71 24.71 -11.54
C GLY A 155 5.40 23.49 -10.99
N ASN A 156 5.55 23.47 -9.66
CA ASN A 156 6.07 22.34 -8.93
C ASN A 156 5.30 22.15 -7.61
N PHE A 157 5.45 20.96 -7.05
CA PHE A 157 4.86 20.52 -5.81
C PHE A 157 5.92 19.77 -5.02
N ASN A 158 6.14 20.17 -3.76
CA ASN A 158 7.06 19.49 -2.86
C ASN A 158 6.31 18.43 -2.05
N GLY A 159 6.62 17.15 -2.27
CA GLY A 159 5.97 16.04 -1.56
C GLY A 159 6.20 16.04 -0.03
N ASN A 160 7.25 16.69 0.45
CA ASN A 160 7.59 16.81 1.86
C ASN A 160 7.06 18.08 2.54
N ASP A 161 6.28 18.91 1.84
CA ASP A 161 5.64 20.06 2.49
C ASP A 161 4.67 19.56 3.59
N PRO A 162 4.80 20.02 4.85
CA PRO A 162 3.89 19.63 5.93
C PRO A 162 2.41 19.92 5.65
N GLN A 163 2.10 20.88 4.77
CA GLN A 163 0.73 21.17 4.33
C GLN A 163 0.13 20.05 3.45
N HIS A 164 0.97 19.14 2.96
CA HIS A 164 0.61 18.02 2.09
C HIS A 164 0.67 16.67 2.81
N GLY A 165 0.23 16.64 4.08
CA GLY A 165 0.23 15.41 4.91
C GLY A 165 -0.49 14.19 4.30
N TYR A 166 -1.33 14.39 3.28
CA TYR A 166 -1.94 13.30 2.51
C TYR A 166 -0.92 12.45 1.75
N VAL A 167 0.24 13.00 1.35
CA VAL A 167 1.32 12.25 0.68
C VAL A 167 1.86 11.17 1.61
N GLY A 168 2.15 11.52 2.86
CA GLY A 168 2.63 10.57 3.87
C GLY A 168 1.60 9.49 4.19
N ALA A 169 0.31 9.86 4.29
CA ALA A 169 -0.78 8.92 4.52
C ALA A 169 -0.91 7.91 3.36
N LEU A 170 -0.90 8.40 2.11
CA LEU A 170 -0.96 7.55 0.93
C LEU A 170 0.30 6.69 0.77
N ASN A 171 1.50 7.22 0.99
CA ASN A 171 2.73 6.44 0.95
C ASN A 171 2.68 5.27 1.96
N THR A 172 2.20 5.53 3.18
CA THR A 172 2.04 4.51 4.22
C THR A 172 1.02 3.43 3.81
N LEU A 173 -0.12 3.84 3.24
CA LEU A 173 -1.13 2.92 2.72
C LEU A 173 -0.61 2.10 1.53
N PHE A 174 0.15 2.71 0.61
CA PHE A 174 0.75 2.03 -0.52
C PHE A 174 1.78 1.00 -0.06
N ALA A 175 2.64 1.34 0.89
CA ALA A 175 3.58 0.39 1.51
C ALA A 175 2.84 -0.77 2.20
N TYR A 176 1.76 -0.49 2.92
CA TYR A 176 0.90 -1.51 3.53
C TYR A 176 0.29 -2.45 2.46
N SER A 177 -0.28 -1.86 1.39
CA SER A 177 -0.91 -2.61 0.31
C SER A 177 0.08 -3.49 -0.46
N MET A 178 1.33 -3.05 -0.65
CA MET A 178 2.39 -3.86 -1.26
C MET A 178 2.69 -5.11 -0.43
N ARG A 179 2.80 -4.97 0.90
CA ARG A 179 3.05 -6.12 1.79
C ARG A 179 1.87 -7.07 1.81
N ALA A 180 0.65 -6.53 1.89
CA ALA A 180 -0.58 -7.31 1.80
C ALA A 180 -0.69 -8.07 0.47
N ARG A 181 -0.30 -7.44 -0.64
CA ARG A 181 -0.24 -8.06 -1.98
C ARG A 181 0.75 -9.21 -2.04
N ALA A 182 1.94 -9.05 -1.44
CA ALA A 182 2.93 -10.11 -1.35
C ALA A 182 2.39 -11.32 -0.55
N ILE A 183 1.79 -11.08 0.61
CA ILE A 183 1.17 -12.15 1.42
C ILE A 183 0.05 -12.85 0.65
N ALA A 184 -0.86 -12.10 0.03
CA ALA A 184 -1.95 -12.66 -0.79
C ALA A 184 -1.42 -13.54 -1.93
N THR A 185 -0.28 -13.15 -2.52
CA THR A 185 0.39 -13.90 -3.59
C THR A 185 0.98 -15.21 -3.05
N HIS A 186 1.76 -15.14 -1.98
CA HIS A 186 2.38 -16.32 -1.35
C HIS A 186 1.36 -17.34 -0.84
N MET A 187 0.25 -16.84 -0.28
CA MET A 187 -0.81 -17.68 0.28
C MET A 187 -1.85 -18.14 -0.76
N ASN A 188 -1.85 -17.52 -1.94
CA ASN A 188 -2.91 -17.63 -2.94
C ASN A 188 -4.32 -17.37 -2.35
N GLU A 189 -4.42 -16.37 -1.47
CA GLU A 189 -5.69 -15.96 -0.84
C GLU A 189 -6.20 -14.67 -1.48
N VAL A 190 -7.53 -14.56 -1.65
CA VAL A 190 -8.17 -13.37 -2.21
C VAL A 190 -8.39 -12.37 -1.08
N ILE A 191 -7.64 -11.27 -1.10
CA ILE A 191 -7.80 -10.17 -0.14
C ILE A 191 -8.40 -8.98 -0.87
N ALA A 192 -9.57 -8.55 -0.42
CA ALA A 192 -10.24 -7.39 -1.01
C ALA A 192 -9.64 -6.10 -0.46
N PHE A 193 -9.25 -5.19 -1.36
CA PHE A 193 -8.79 -3.86 -0.98
C PHE A 193 -9.92 -3.04 -0.33
N ARG A 194 -9.55 -2.20 0.64
CA ARG A 194 -10.43 -1.24 1.30
C ARG A 194 -9.71 0.08 1.51
N SER A 195 -10.26 1.14 0.94
CA SER A 195 -9.78 2.53 1.04
C SER A 195 -10.00 3.12 2.43
N ASP A 196 -11.04 2.65 3.13
CA ASP A 196 -11.44 3.08 4.48
C ASP A 196 -10.70 2.34 5.61
N VAL A 197 -9.63 1.60 5.29
CA VAL A 197 -8.89 0.82 6.29
C VAL A 197 -8.13 1.73 7.25
N SER A 198 -8.21 1.41 8.53
CA SER A 198 -7.26 1.87 9.55
C SER A 198 -6.42 0.69 10.02
N PHE A 199 -5.12 0.90 10.17
CA PHE A 199 -4.22 -0.11 10.73
C PHE A 199 -3.23 0.52 11.71
N THR A 200 -2.77 -0.26 12.68
CA THR A 200 -1.75 0.17 13.65
C THR A 200 -0.35 -0.01 13.08
N LYS A 201 0.65 0.59 13.75
CA LYS A 201 2.06 0.40 13.41
C LYS A 201 2.47 -1.08 13.58
N GLU A 202 1.92 -1.74 14.59
CA GLU A 202 2.16 -3.14 14.90
C GLU A 202 1.60 -4.05 13.80
N GLU A 203 0.38 -3.79 13.32
CA GLU A 203 -0.21 -4.50 12.18
C GLU A 203 0.65 -4.31 10.92
N HIS A 204 1.03 -3.09 10.60
CA HIS A 204 1.90 -2.80 9.45
C HIS A 204 3.25 -3.52 9.55
N ARG A 205 3.84 -3.57 10.76
CA ARG A 205 5.09 -4.28 11.02
C ARG A 205 4.93 -5.80 10.87
N ALA A 206 3.87 -6.38 11.41
CA ALA A 206 3.59 -7.81 11.29
C ALA A 206 3.49 -8.26 9.83
N LEU A 207 2.89 -7.44 8.96
CA LEU A 207 2.88 -7.71 7.51
C LEU A 207 4.30 -7.71 6.91
N GLY A 208 5.16 -6.79 7.34
CA GLY A 208 6.56 -6.75 6.89
C GLY A 208 7.34 -7.98 7.34
N ASP A 209 7.21 -8.33 8.61
CA ASP A 209 7.84 -9.51 9.21
C ASP A 209 7.39 -10.79 8.49
N ALA A 210 6.09 -10.92 8.17
CA ALA A 210 5.57 -12.05 7.42
C ALA A 210 6.14 -12.13 5.99
N VAL A 211 6.22 -11.00 5.27
CA VAL A 211 6.81 -10.96 3.91
C VAL A 211 8.28 -11.37 3.94
N GLU A 212 9.07 -10.93 4.93
CA GLU A 212 10.47 -11.35 5.07
C GLU A 212 10.62 -12.86 5.28
N VAL A 213 9.70 -13.47 6.04
CA VAL A 213 9.67 -14.93 6.27
C VAL A 213 9.29 -15.67 4.98
N PHE A 214 8.30 -15.19 4.22
CA PHE A 214 7.94 -15.78 2.92
C PHE A 214 9.07 -15.67 1.88
N ASP A 215 9.73 -14.51 1.82
CA ASP A 215 10.82 -14.25 0.87
C ASP A 215 12.17 -14.88 1.29
N LEU A 216 12.20 -15.64 2.39
CA LEU A 216 13.41 -16.26 2.95
C LEU A 216 14.53 -15.26 3.24
N LYS A 217 14.18 -14.02 3.64
CA LYS A 217 15.15 -12.97 3.97
C LYS A 217 15.65 -13.06 5.42
N ARG A 218 14.99 -13.87 6.27
CA ARG A 218 15.44 -14.15 7.65
C ARG A 218 16.42 -15.31 7.69
N VAL A 219 17.61 -15.05 7.17
CA VAL A 219 18.77 -15.96 7.26
C VAL A 219 19.86 -15.27 8.03
N HIS A 220 20.25 -15.85 9.17
CA HIS A 220 21.30 -15.32 10.01
C HIS A 220 22.51 -16.24 10.00
N GLY A 221 23.67 -15.68 9.66
CA GLY A 221 24.96 -16.34 9.80
C GLY A 221 25.48 -16.26 11.23
N ARG A 222 26.63 -16.88 11.47
CA ARG A 222 27.29 -16.89 12.79
C ARG A 222 27.66 -15.49 13.29
N GLU A 223 28.03 -14.59 12.38
CA GLU A 223 28.51 -13.24 12.71
C GLU A 223 27.39 -12.31 13.21
N GLU A 224 26.14 -12.57 12.82
CA GLU A 224 24.97 -11.78 13.21
C GLU A 224 24.38 -12.23 14.56
N GLN A 225 24.95 -13.27 15.16
CA GLN A 225 24.38 -13.92 16.32
C GLN A 225 24.96 -13.38 17.63
N ILE A 226 24.13 -12.67 18.40
CA ILE A 226 24.52 -12.09 19.70
C ILE A 226 24.73 -13.19 20.76
N SER A 227 24.02 -14.32 20.64
CA SER A 227 24.13 -15.45 21.58
C SER A 227 23.61 -16.75 20.96
N ASN A 228 24.08 -17.89 21.46
CA ASN A 228 23.65 -19.22 21.01
C ASN A 228 22.13 -19.39 21.21
N PRO A 229 21.40 -20.01 20.26
CA PRO A 229 19.99 -20.31 20.42
C PRO A 229 19.79 -21.28 21.58
N ARG A 230 18.74 -21.05 22.38
CA ARG A 230 18.38 -21.91 23.50
C ARG A 230 16.92 -22.29 23.42
N CYS A 231 16.61 -23.54 23.71
CA CYS A 231 15.23 -24.01 23.81
C CYS A 231 15.01 -24.90 25.03
N ARG A 232 13.73 -25.02 25.42
CA ARG A 232 13.27 -25.95 26.45
C ARG A 232 12.45 -27.04 25.76
N LEU A 233 12.94 -28.27 25.81
CA LEU A 233 12.22 -29.43 25.31
C LEU A 233 11.53 -30.15 26.46
N VAL A 234 10.24 -30.45 26.30
CA VAL A 234 9.47 -31.25 27.24
C VAL A 234 8.85 -32.42 26.49
N ALA A 235 9.31 -33.64 26.79
CA ALA A 235 8.83 -34.84 26.13
C ALA A 235 8.91 -36.05 27.08
N ALA A 236 8.39 -37.20 26.62
CA ALA A 236 8.55 -38.46 27.33
C ALA A 236 10.04 -38.81 27.47
N ALA A 237 10.44 -39.39 28.61
CA ALA A 237 11.84 -39.71 28.90
C ALA A 237 12.53 -40.50 27.78
N ALA A 238 11.85 -41.51 27.22
CA ALA A 238 12.38 -42.35 26.14
C ALA A 238 12.70 -41.57 24.85
N ALA A 239 11.89 -40.57 24.50
CA ALA A 239 12.12 -39.74 23.31
C ALA A 239 13.32 -38.80 23.45
N LEU A 240 13.67 -38.43 24.69
CA LEU A 240 14.80 -37.53 24.98
C LEU A 240 16.12 -38.29 25.11
N ASP A 241 16.09 -39.57 25.51
CA ASP A 241 17.28 -40.40 25.66
C ASP A 241 18.00 -40.66 24.32
N ASP A 242 17.29 -40.65 23.19
CA ASP A 242 17.92 -40.74 21.86
C ASP A 242 18.50 -39.40 21.39
N LEU A 243 17.91 -38.27 21.79
CA LEU A 243 18.48 -36.95 21.56
C LEU A 243 19.79 -36.77 22.32
N LEU A 244 19.84 -37.23 23.57
CA LEU A 244 21.00 -37.24 24.47
C LEU A 244 22.21 -38.00 23.91
N LYS A 245 22.01 -39.00 23.04
CA LYS A 245 23.09 -39.79 22.42
C LYS A 245 23.70 -39.12 21.19
N ARG A 246 23.02 -38.12 20.60
CA ARG A 246 23.39 -37.47 19.33
C ARG A 246 24.00 -36.07 19.49
N THR A 247 24.35 -35.68 20.72
CA THR A 247 24.78 -34.32 21.08
C THR A 247 26.23 -33.95 20.73
N SER A 248 26.98 -34.88 20.13
CA SER A 248 28.44 -34.71 19.94
C SER A 248 28.86 -34.38 18.50
N THR A 249 27.92 -34.33 17.56
CA THR A 249 28.20 -34.05 16.14
C THR A 249 27.34 -32.90 15.63
N PRO A 250 27.84 -32.08 14.69
CA PRO A 250 27.01 -31.08 14.02
C PRO A 250 25.76 -31.71 13.43
N ALA A 251 24.61 -31.13 13.72
CA ALA A 251 23.31 -31.58 13.28
C ALA A 251 22.52 -30.43 12.66
N GLU A 252 21.50 -30.79 11.88
CA GLU A 252 20.44 -29.88 11.50
C GLU A 252 19.26 -30.06 12.45
N VAL A 253 18.75 -28.95 12.97
CA VAL A 253 17.62 -28.94 13.91
C VAL A 253 16.51 -28.11 13.30
N MET A 254 15.32 -28.70 13.17
CA MET A 254 14.10 -28.01 12.78
C MET A 254 13.18 -27.92 14.00
N ILE A 255 12.71 -26.71 14.28
CA ILE A 255 11.71 -26.42 15.31
C ILE A 255 10.47 -25.89 14.59
N SER A 256 9.38 -26.65 14.60
CA SER A 256 8.11 -26.25 14.02
C SER A 256 7.12 -25.86 15.12
N SER A 257 6.46 -24.72 14.96
CA SER A 257 5.25 -24.40 15.71
C SER A 257 4.06 -25.15 15.09
N GLU A 258 3.10 -25.58 15.90
CA GLU A 258 1.77 -25.98 15.39
C GLU A 258 0.81 -24.77 15.33
N ASP A 259 1.08 -23.75 16.15
CA ASP A 259 0.26 -22.55 16.22
C ASP A 259 0.37 -21.74 14.93
N ARG A 260 -0.79 -21.29 14.47
CA ARG A 260 -0.93 -20.39 13.33
C ARG A 260 -1.21 -18.98 13.83
N GLU A 261 -0.42 -18.03 13.34
CA GLU A 261 -0.64 -16.63 13.61
C GLU A 261 -1.80 -16.11 12.74
N LEU A 262 -2.72 -15.35 13.35
CA LEU A 262 -3.76 -14.62 12.65
C LEU A 262 -3.34 -13.17 12.49
N ILE A 263 -3.22 -12.70 11.25
CA ILE A 263 -2.95 -11.30 10.95
C ILE A 263 -4.17 -10.65 10.31
N LYS A 264 -4.38 -9.36 10.59
CA LYS A 264 -5.49 -8.59 10.03
C LYS A 264 -5.01 -7.78 8.84
N ILE A 265 -5.58 -8.05 7.66
CA ILE A 265 -5.28 -7.38 6.40
C ILE A 265 -6.57 -6.81 5.80
N PHE A 266 -6.68 -5.49 5.61
CA PHE A 266 -7.89 -4.84 5.07
C PHE A 266 -9.21 -5.30 5.73
N ASN A 267 -9.20 -5.40 7.06
CA ASN A 267 -10.31 -5.92 7.88
C ASN A 267 -10.67 -7.41 7.69
N GLN A 268 -9.79 -8.19 7.05
CA GLN A 268 -9.90 -9.64 6.92
C GLN A 268 -8.83 -10.32 7.77
N PHE A 269 -9.18 -11.38 8.49
CA PHE A 269 -8.20 -12.19 9.24
C PHE A 269 -7.64 -13.29 8.34
N ILE A 270 -6.32 -13.32 8.21
CA ILE A 270 -5.59 -14.32 7.42
C ILE A 270 -4.79 -15.18 8.38
N SER A 271 -4.98 -16.50 8.30
CA SER A 271 -4.18 -17.48 9.04
C SER A 271 -2.89 -17.74 8.28
N LEU A 272 -1.78 -17.29 8.84
CA LEU A 272 -0.46 -17.61 8.33
C LEU A 272 -0.16 -19.10 8.56
N PRO A 273 0.70 -19.72 7.74
CA PRO A 273 1.15 -21.07 7.98
C PRO A 273 1.97 -21.13 9.29
N PRO A 274 2.14 -22.31 9.88
CA PRO A 274 3.00 -22.46 11.04
C PRO A 274 4.44 -22.10 10.71
N VAL A 275 5.15 -21.48 11.65
CA VAL A 275 6.55 -21.09 11.46
C VAL A 275 7.49 -22.28 11.74
N GLU A 276 8.47 -22.45 10.87
CA GLU A 276 9.59 -23.37 11.04
C GLU A 276 10.89 -22.59 11.21
N VAL A 277 11.65 -22.91 12.26
CA VAL A 277 13.00 -22.42 12.49
C VAL A 277 13.98 -23.55 12.21
N TRP A 278 14.89 -23.31 11.29
CA TRP A 278 15.94 -24.23 10.86
C TRP A 278 17.28 -23.76 11.37
N LEU A 279 17.97 -24.60 12.13
CA LEU A 279 19.33 -24.38 12.60
C LEU A 279 20.23 -25.41 11.91
N LYS A 280 21.03 -24.96 10.94
CA LYS A 280 22.01 -25.80 10.26
C LYS A 280 23.35 -25.77 10.97
N ALA A 281 24.07 -26.89 10.94
CA ALA A 281 25.40 -27.04 11.53
C ALA A 281 25.44 -26.53 12.99
N VAL A 282 24.62 -27.13 13.86
CA VAL A 282 24.63 -26.86 15.31
C VAL A 282 25.00 -28.09 16.12
N VAL A 283 25.72 -27.89 17.22
CA VAL A 283 26.01 -28.94 18.20
C VAL A 283 25.12 -28.70 19.42
N PRO A 284 24.11 -29.57 19.68
CA PRO A 284 23.23 -29.39 20.83
C PRO A 284 23.96 -29.74 22.12
N LYS A 285 24.06 -28.79 23.04
CA LYS A 285 24.56 -28.95 24.40
C LYS A 285 23.43 -28.89 25.41
N ILE A 286 23.35 -29.90 26.26
CA ILE A 286 22.34 -29.94 27.33
C ILE A 286 22.87 -29.15 28.52
N ILE A 287 22.17 -28.07 28.85
CA ILE A 287 22.48 -27.22 30.00
C ILE A 287 21.87 -27.79 31.29
N SER A 288 20.67 -28.36 31.20
CA SER A 288 20.01 -28.98 32.36
C SER A 288 19.06 -30.08 31.95
N ASN A 289 18.97 -31.11 32.79
CA ASN A 289 18.02 -32.22 32.65
C ASN A 289 17.24 -32.37 33.96
N ARG A 290 15.94 -32.06 33.93
CA ARG A 290 15.07 -32.12 35.11
C ARG A 290 13.92 -33.08 34.87
N ARG A 291 13.69 -33.98 35.82
CA ARG A 291 12.48 -34.81 35.86
C ARG A 291 11.29 -33.95 36.29
N LEU A 292 10.21 -33.97 35.52
CA LEU A 292 8.94 -33.36 35.92
C LEU A 292 8.16 -34.41 36.71
N ARG A 293 7.81 -34.11 37.97
CA ARG A 293 7.01 -35.02 38.80
C ARG A 293 5.65 -35.24 38.12
N ASN A 294 5.34 -36.49 37.81
CA ASN A 294 3.97 -36.91 37.53
C ASN A 294 3.30 -37.43 38.79
N ASP A 295 1.97 -37.29 38.81
CA ASP A 295 1.06 -37.89 39.78
C ASP A 295 1.39 -39.40 39.97
N PRO A 296 1.66 -39.87 41.21
CA PRO A 296 2.08 -41.26 41.49
C PRO A 296 1.06 -42.34 41.09
N ARG A 297 -0.10 -41.97 40.55
CA ARG A 297 -1.14 -42.91 40.07
C ARG A 297 -1.05 -43.28 38.59
N LYS A 298 -0.11 -42.73 37.80
CA LYS A 298 0.06 -43.05 36.37
C LYS A 298 1.55 -43.25 36.01
N ASP A 299 2.06 -44.44 36.31
CA ASP A 299 3.47 -44.82 36.17
C ASP A 299 4.00 -44.95 34.72
N GLN A 300 3.20 -44.61 33.70
CA GLN A 300 3.58 -44.80 32.29
C GLN A 300 3.94 -43.52 31.52
N ASN A 301 4.03 -42.35 32.19
CA ASN A 301 4.13 -41.09 31.44
C ASN A 301 5.24 -40.12 31.91
N GLU A 302 6.33 -40.60 32.52
CA GLU A 302 7.43 -39.74 33.05
C GLU A 302 7.91 -38.74 31.97
N LYS A 303 7.56 -37.46 32.18
CA LYS A 303 8.01 -36.35 31.33
C LYS A 303 9.33 -35.82 31.88
N ARG A 304 10.27 -35.52 30.98
CA ARG A 304 11.50 -34.82 31.31
C ARG A 304 11.54 -33.48 30.60
N GLU A 305 12.21 -32.55 31.25
CA GLU A 305 12.55 -31.24 30.71
C GLU A 305 14.04 -31.19 30.44
N LEU A 306 14.41 -30.93 29.18
CA LEU A 306 15.77 -30.59 28.80
C LEU A 306 15.85 -29.10 28.45
N ARG A 307 16.89 -28.43 28.95
CA ARG A 307 17.32 -27.14 28.40
C ARG A 307 18.51 -27.40 27.50
N ILE A 308 18.40 -26.96 26.26
CA ILE A 308 19.40 -27.20 25.23
C ILE A 308 19.87 -25.85 24.70
N GLU A 309 21.17 -25.73 24.54
CA GLU A 309 21.86 -24.66 23.82
C GLU A 309 22.43 -25.23 22.53
N PHE A 310 22.21 -24.56 21.42
CA PHE A 310 22.71 -24.99 20.12
C PHE A 310 23.96 -24.19 19.80
N GLU A 311 25.13 -24.81 19.86
CA GLU A 311 26.38 -24.14 19.51
C GLU A 311 26.59 -24.13 17.99
N PRO A 312 26.78 -22.95 17.36
CA PRO A 312 27.12 -22.85 15.95
C PRO A 312 28.43 -23.56 15.62
N ALA A 313 28.41 -24.42 14.60
CA ALA A 313 29.59 -25.00 13.97
C ALA A 313 29.89 -24.31 12.63
N ASP A 314 30.92 -24.79 11.92
CA ASP A 314 31.26 -24.28 10.60
C ASP A 314 30.13 -24.56 9.60
N GLY A 315 29.72 -23.52 8.86
CA GLY A 315 28.55 -23.57 7.98
C GLY A 315 27.22 -23.27 8.67
N TYR A 316 27.23 -22.72 9.89
CA TYR A 316 26.00 -22.36 10.60
C TYR A 316 25.11 -21.39 9.83
N GLN A 317 23.82 -21.73 9.79
CA GLN A 317 22.75 -20.86 9.30
C GLN A 317 21.51 -21.04 10.16
N CYS A 318 20.93 -19.93 10.63
CA CYS A 318 19.58 -19.89 11.16
C CYS A 318 18.63 -19.39 10.07
N MET A 319 17.61 -20.16 9.73
CA MET A 319 16.59 -19.75 8.77
C MET A 319 15.21 -19.82 9.41
N VAL A 320 14.40 -18.79 9.19
CA VAL A 320 12.98 -18.80 9.56
C VAL A 320 12.14 -18.84 8.29
N ARG A 321 11.20 -19.78 8.21
CA ARG A 321 10.30 -19.91 7.06
C ARG A 321 8.90 -20.34 7.50
N TYR A 322 7.93 -20.20 6.61
CA TYR A 322 6.62 -20.82 6.79
C TYR A 322 6.66 -22.29 6.37
N GLY A 323 6.04 -23.15 7.17
CA GLY A 323 5.85 -24.57 6.87
C GLY A 323 4.83 -24.78 5.77
N SER A 324 4.84 -25.97 5.17
CA SER A 324 3.96 -26.35 4.06
C SER A 324 2.48 -26.14 4.43
N SER A 325 1.76 -25.33 3.67
CA SER A 325 0.30 -25.18 3.81
C SER A 325 -0.40 -26.49 3.39
N THR A 326 -0.53 -27.43 4.33
CA THR A 326 -1.57 -28.44 4.21
C THR A 326 -2.87 -27.76 4.60
N LYS A 327 -3.67 -27.37 3.59
CA LYS A 327 -5.10 -27.12 3.81
C LYS A 327 -5.68 -28.45 4.29
N VAL A 328 -5.91 -28.58 5.59
CA VAL A 328 -6.78 -29.62 6.13
C VAL A 328 -8.14 -29.33 5.50
N THR A 329 -8.49 -30.16 4.52
CA THR A 329 -9.78 -30.13 3.83
C THR A 329 -10.83 -30.78 4.71
#